data_AF-A0A418F4F8-F1
#
_entry.id   AF-A0A418F4F8-F1
#
_cell.length_a   1.000
_cell.length_b   1.000
_cell.length_c   1.000
_cell.angle_alpha   90.00
_cell.angle_beta   90.00
_cell.angle_gamma   90.00
#
_symmetry.space_group_name_H-M   'P 1'
#
loop_
_entity.id
_entity.type
_entity.pdbx_description
1 polymer ?
#
loop_
_entity_poly.entity_id
_entity_poly.type
_entity_poly.pdbx_seq_one_letter_code
_entity_poly.pdbx_strand_id
1 'polypeptide(L)'
;MSSPACSILSTLGCAYILVRCTFFQSNRRDVSRLLVMTLAAIQLVVSVVKLPALQFASLQKRFKRGDSDGMLRPYFLVNATADDSSSSSAVFCQIQAYLLDVFMLQAVLWNACMAYNLLRWVVYRDSEEKLQSRFWVYFFGTSVFCVVWGFTGALPVWSYQNNPQVSSLFGFSRFYCWMKFPDYILYRFVPFVVLTLLFMVAVVIKVRKVVAVRARRCVKDSLHRLVYSYINSISCIRLSMTPSVADPVATKIQRTLLYYVVGFLCLYTLPTAYRFLEAAMENKDEATSNGWSRGGSGNGSSKSPNSGWTPSGRIFASTFNMAEGAVPPPEQLEQWIPKGHDIYVIGVQECIDLRTMRHVMASHLQRINGKTYIEYGREIGRTETLLGYHGFIAITVYVAADDVHAGHFHMHLDAT
;
A
#
# COMPACT_ATOMS: atom_id res chain seq x y z
N MET A 1 1.75 -4.04 6.51
CA MET A 1 1.93 -5.48 6.23
C MET A 1 2.78 -5.62 4.98
N SER A 2 4.09 -5.84 5.12
CA SER A 2 4.93 -6.34 4.03
C SER A 2 5.36 -7.74 4.44
N SER A 3 4.54 -8.74 4.12
CA SER A 3 4.92 -10.14 4.36
C SER A 3 6.18 -10.45 3.52
N PRO A 4 7.16 -11.22 4.04
CA PRO A 4 8.28 -11.72 3.24
C PRO A 4 7.82 -12.39 1.94
N ALA A 5 6.62 -12.99 1.93
CA ALA A 5 5.99 -13.55 0.74
C ALA A 5 5.81 -12.53 -0.40
N CYS A 6 5.40 -11.29 -0.10
CA CYS A 6 5.22 -10.24 -1.12
C CYS A 6 6.56 -9.83 -1.74
N SER A 7 7.61 -9.71 -0.93
CA SER A 7 8.96 -9.38 -1.40
C SER A 7 9.55 -10.53 -2.23
N ILE A 8 9.31 -11.78 -1.86
CA ILE A 8 9.74 -12.97 -2.61
C ILE A 8 9.01 -13.05 -3.96
N LEU A 9 7.68 -12.91 -3.97
CA LEU A 9 6.88 -12.93 -5.21
C LEU A 9 7.28 -11.78 -6.14
N SER A 10 7.54 -10.58 -5.60
CA SER A 10 8.05 -9.45 -6.39
C SER A 10 9.44 -9.75 -6.96
N THR A 11 10.34 -10.32 -6.16
CA THR A 11 11.69 -10.73 -6.59
C THR A 11 11.63 -11.76 -7.72
N LEU A 12 10.83 -12.81 -7.57
CA LEU A 12 10.62 -13.85 -8.58
C LEU A 12 9.99 -13.28 -9.86
N GLY A 13 9.01 -12.40 -9.73
CA GLY A 13 8.38 -11.72 -10.86
C GLY A 13 9.36 -10.83 -11.63
N CYS A 14 10.16 -10.02 -10.94
CA CYS A 14 11.19 -9.18 -11.57
C CYS A 14 12.30 -10.03 -12.22
N ALA A 15 12.78 -11.08 -11.53
CA ALA A 15 13.79 -11.99 -12.07
C ALA A 15 13.28 -12.73 -13.31
N TYR A 16 12.03 -13.20 -13.30
CA TYR A 16 11.39 -13.81 -14.46
C TYR A 16 11.34 -12.86 -15.66
N ILE A 17 10.96 -11.60 -15.46
CA ILE A 17 10.95 -10.58 -16.54
C ILE A 17 12.35 -10.39 -17.11
N LEU A 18 13.36 -10.23 -16.25
CA LEU A 18 14.74 -10.03 -16.67
C LEU A 18 15.26 -11.24 -17.46
N VAL A 19 15.11 -12.46 -16.94
CA VAL A 19 15.54 -13.71 -17.59
C VAL A 19 14.83 -13.90 -18.92
N ARG A 20 13.51 -13.67 -18.97
CA ARG A 20 12.74 -13.81 -20.21
C ARG A 20 13.21 -12.82 -21.28
N CYS A 21 13.46 -11.58 -20.90
CA CYS A 21 13.88 -10.54 -21.82
C CYS A 21 15.36 -10.65 -22.25
N THR A 22 16.22 -11.30 -21.46
CA THR A 22 17.63 -11.53 -21.83
C THR A 22 17.85 -12.82 -22.62
N PHE A 23 17.15 -13.91 -22.28
CA PHE A 23 17.41 -15.24 -22.86
C PHE A 23 16.50 -15.61 -24.05
N PHE A 24 15.26 -15.12 -24.14
CA PHE A 24 14.27 -15.64 -25.11
C PHE A 24 13.96 -14.70 -26.30
N GLN A 25 14.98 -14.30 -27.09
CA GLN A 25 14.89 -13.61 -28.42
C GLN A 25 14.59 -12.08 -28.39
N SER A 26 14.74 -11.24 -29.44
CA SER A 26 15.08 -11.29 -30.88
C SER A 26 15.76 -9.95 -31.24
N ASN A 27 16.53 -9.88 -32.33
CA ASN A 27 17.51 -8.85 -32.75
C ASN A 27 17.00 -7.38 -32.95
N ARG A 28 15.85 -6.99 -32.40
CA ARG A 28 15.30 -5.62 -32.46
C ARG A 28 15.50 -4.88 -31.14
N ARG A 29 16.30 -3.81 -31.18
CA ARG A 29 16.49 -2.87 -30.06
C ARG A 29 15.25 -2.00 -29.90
N ASP A 30 14.27 -2.47 -29.12
CA ASP A 30 13.07 -1.70 -28.79
C ASP A 30 13.30 -0.90 -27.49
N VAL A 31 13.26 0.44 -27.55
CA VAL A 31 13.50 1.31 -26.37
C VAL A 31 12.50 1.03 -25.24
N SER A 32 11.27 0.66 -25.60
CA SER A 32 10.22 0.28 -24.63
C SER A 32 10.62 -0.91 -23.77
N ARG A 33 11.35 -1.88 -24.32
CA ARG A 33 11.85 -3.04 -23.56
C ARG A 33 12.92 -2.62 -22.58
N LEU A 34 13.84 -1.76 -23.02
CA LEU A 34 14.92 -1.25 -22.19
C LEU A 34 14.36 -0.51 -20.96
N LEU A 35 13.32 0.31 -21.14
CA LEU A 35 12.64 0.99 -20.04
C LEU A 35 12.00 0.02 -19.03
N VAL A 36 11.31 -1.02 -19.50
CA VAL A 36 10.68 -2.04 -18.64
C VAL A 36 11.73 -2.87 -17.90
N MET A 37 12.80 -3.26 -18.59
CA MET A 37 13.94 -3.97 -18.01
C MET A 37 14.59 -3.17 -16.88
N THR A 38 14.82 -1.87 -17.10
CA THR A 38 15.38 -1.01 -16.06
C THR A 38 14.43 -0.87 -14.87
N LEU A 39 13.13 -0.73 -15.09
CA LEU A 39 12.15 -0.70 -13.99
C LEU A 39 12.17 -2.00 -13.18
N ALA A 40 12.22 -3.15 -13.86
CA ALA A 40 12.29 -4.45 -13.22
C ALA A 40 13.59 -4.63 -12.42
N ALA A 41 14.72 -4.16 -12.95
CA ALA A 41 15.99 -4.17 -12.24
C ALA A 41 15.97 -3.28 -10.98
N ILE A 42 15.42 -2.07 -11.08
CA ILE A 42 15.26 -1.16 -9.92
C ILE A 42 14.38 -1.82 -8.85
N GLN A 43 13.23 -2.38 -9.24
CA GLN A 43 12.33 -3.05 -8.29
C GLN A 43 12.94 -4.31 -7.68
N LEU A 44 13.75 -5.06 -8.43
CA LEU A 44 14.48 -6.21 -7.91
C LEU A 44 15.40 -5.78 -6.76
N VAL A 45 16.15 -4.68 -6.93
CA VAL A 45 17.01 -4.15 -5.86
C VAL A 45 16.18 -3.77 -4.64
N VAL A 46 15.06 -3.06 -4.81
CA VAL A 46 14.16 -2.70 -3.70
C VAL A 46 13.67 -3.94 -2.94
N SER A 47 13.26 -4.97 -3.67
CA SER A 47 12.75 -6.20 -3.06
C SER A 47 13.82 -6.98 -2.31
N VAL A 48 15.04 -7.09 -2.87
CA VAL A 48 16.19 -7.72 -2.20
C VAL A 48 16.59 -6.96 -0.94
N VAL A 49 16.69 -5.62 -1.02
CA VAL A 49 17.07 -4.78 0.13
C VAL A 49 16.01 -4.82 1.24
N LYS A 50 14.75 -5.15 0.93
CA LYS A 50 13.71 -5.37 1.94
C LYS A 50 13.78 -6.74 2.63
N LEU A 51 14.51 -7.73 2.11
CA LEU A 51 14.54 -9.08 2.72
C LEU A 51 15.15 -9.12 4.14
N PRO A 52 16.26 -8.40 4.44
CA PRO A 52 16.85 -8.40 5.78
C PRO A 52 16.00 -7.71 6.86
N ALA A 53 14.85 -7.10 6.49
CA ALA A 53 13.88 -6.47 7.38
C ALA A 53 13.55 -7.28 8.65
N LEU A 54 13.46 -8.61 8.53
CA LEU A 54 13.13 -9.51 9.63
C LEU A 54 14.28 -9.72 10.63
N GLN A 55 15.51 -9.34 10.29
CA GLN A 55 16.68 -9.52 11.14
C GLN A 55 16.92 -8.35 12.11
N PHE A 56 16.31 -7.18 11.84
CA PHE A 56 16.55 -5.95 12.63
C PHE A 56 15.52 -5.70 13.74
N ALA A 57 14.46 -6.51 13.81
CA ALA A 57 13.38 -6.36 14.79
C ALA A 57 13.36 -7.57 15.73
N SER A 58 13.67 -7.35 17.01
CA SER A 58 13.37 -8.32 18.07
C SER A 58 12.16 -7.82 18.87
N LEU A 59 11.15 -8.67 19.08
CA LEU A 59 10.00 -8.33 19.90
C LEU A 59 10.36 -8.56 21.37
N GLN A 60 10.55 -7.49 22.14
CA GLN A 60 10.78 -7.58 23.57
C GLN A 60 9.51 -7.17 24.32
N LYS A 61 9.03 -8.07 25.19
CA LYS A 61 7.90 -7.79 26.07
C LYS A 61 8.38 -6.88 27.21
N ARG A 62 7.90 -5.64 27.27
CA ARG A 62 8.10 -4.73 28.42
C ARG A 62 6.77 -4.47 29.12
N PHE A 63 6.85 -3.98 30.34
CA PHE A 63 5.69 -3.63 31.15
C PHE A 63 5.72 -2.15 31.49
N LYS A 64 4.66 -1.41 31.16
CA LYS A 64 4.52 0.00 31.53
C LYS A 64 3.61 0.08 32.73
N ARG A 65 4.03 0.83 33.76
CA ARG A 65 3.20 1.11 34.93
C ARG A 65 2.23 2.24 34.57
N GLY A 66 0.92 2.02 34.75
CA GLY A 66 -0.08 3.06 34.48
C GLY A 66 -0.08 4.12 35.58
N ASP A 67 -0.03 5.40 35.20
CA ASP A 67 0.04 6.56 36.13
C ASP A 67 -1.18 6.68 37.06
N SER A 68 -2.32 6.09 36.70
CA SER A 68 -3.60 6.26 37.43
C SER A 68 -3.97 5.11 38.35
N ASP A 69 -3.42 3.90 38.12
CA ASP A 69 -3.87 2.66 38.78
C ASP A 69 -2.69 1.73 39.16
N GLY A 70 -1.45 2.13 38.84
CA GLY A 70 -0.25 1.36 39.20
C GLY A 70 -0.13 -0.02 38.51
N MET A 71 -1.11 -0.43 37.70
CA MET A 71 -1.15 -1.72 37.02
C MET A 71 -0.09 -1.82 35.91
N LEU A 72 0.68 -2.93 35.90
CA LEU A 72 1.64 -3.23 34.85
C LEU A 72 0.91 -3.75 33.61
N ARG A 73 0.94 -2.98 32.51
CA ARG A 73 0.40 -3.43 31.22
C ARG A 73 1.54 -3.93 30.33
N PRO A 74 1.46 -5.18 29.82
CA PRO A 74 2.43 -5.66 28.86
C PRO A 74 2.24 -4.90 27.55
N TYR A 75 3.35 -4.39 27.00
CA TYR A 75 3.40 -3.84 25.66
C TYR A 75 4.61 -4.44 24.95
N PHE A 76 4.43 -4.77 23.68
CA PHE A 76 5.53 -5.26 22.85
C PHE A 76 6.27 -4.05 22.33
N LEU A 77 7.49 -3.84 22.82
CA LEU A 77 8.40 -2.90 22.21
C LEU A 77 9.19 -3.67 21.15
N VAL A 78 9.24 -3.14 19.94
CA VAL A 78 10.23 -3.62 18.98
C VAL A 78 11.57 -3.10 19.48
N ASN A 79 12.37 -3.99 20.08
CA ASN A 79 13.75 -3.67 20.38
C ASN A 79 14.52 -3.76 19.06
N ALA A 80 14.59 -2.61 18.40
CA ALA A 80 15.42 -2.44 17.23
C ALA A 80 16.87 -2.45 17.70
N THR A 81 17.61 -3.49 17.34
CA THR A 81 19.07 -3.58 17.57
C THR A 81 19.85 -2.47 16.86
N ALA A 82 19.16 -1.63 16.08
CA ALA A 82 19.65 -0.45 15.40
C ALA A 82 19.65 0.84 16.26
N ASP A 83 18.89 0.90 17.37
CA ASP A 83 18.92 2.06 18.30
C ASP A 83 19.95 1.86 19.44
N ASP A 84 20.38 0.62 19.73
CA ASP A 84 21.45 0.34 20.69
C ASP A 84 22.84 0.49 20.03
N SER A 85 23.54 1.53 20.47
CA SER A 85 24.87 1.94 20.03
C SER A 85 25.94 0.85 20.27
N SER A 86 26.44 0.24 19.18
CA SER A 86 27.80 -0.30 18.96
C SER A 86 27.89 -1.60 18.14
N SER A 87 27.00 -1.87 17.18
CA SER A 87 27.03 -3.12 16.42
C SER A 87 26.92 -2.92 14.91
N SER A 88 27.52 -3.85 14.14
CA SER A 88 27.44 -3.93 12.68
C SER A 88 26.01 -3.78 12.14
N SER A 89 25.00 -4.16 12.93
CA SER A 89 23.58 -4.04 12.62
C SER A 89 23.10 -2.60 12.36
N ALA A 90 23.64 -1.61 13.08
CA ALA A 90 23.30 -0.20 12.86
C ALA A 90 23.81 0.29 11.49
N VAL A 91 25.02 -0.12 11.09
CA VAL A 91 25.59 0.21 9.77
C VAL A 91 24.77 -0.45 8.65
N PHE A 92 24.41 -1.72 8.80
CA PHE A 92 23.55 -2.39 7.82
C PHE A 92 22.16 -1.74 7.70
N CYS A 93 21.59 -1.27 8.82
CA CYS A 93 20.32 -0.54 8.82
C CYS A 93 20.41 0.78 8.04
N GLN A 94 21.49 1.56 8.22
CA GLN A 94 21.73 2.79 7.47
C GLN A 94 21.91 2.52 5.96
N ILE A 95 22.68 1.48 5.60
CA ILE A 95 22.88 1.08 4.21
C ILE A 95 21.54 0.65 3.58
N GLN A 96 20.75 -0.15 4.28
CA GLN A 96 19.42 -0.58 3.83
C GLN A 96 18.52 0.64 3.58
N ALA A 97 18.45 1.55 4.54
CA ALA A 97 17.62 2.74 4.45
C ALA A 97 18.00 3.64 3.27
N TYR A 98 19.29 3.87 3.07
CA TYR A 98 19.81 4.63 1.94
C TYR A 98 19.45 4.00 0.60
N LEU A 99 19.70 2.69 0.43
CA LEU A 99 19.38 1.98 -0.79
C LEU A 99 17.87 2.00 -1.07
N LEU A 100 17.03 1.83 -0.05
CA LEU A 100 15.58 1.93 -0.21
C LEU A 100 15.16 3.34 -0.64
N ASP A 101 15.72 4.39 -0.04
CA ASP A 101 15.38 5.77 -0.40
C ASP A 101 15.72 6.05 -1.87
N VAL A 102 16.93 5.69 -2.30
CA VAL A 102 17.41 5.89 -3.68
C VAL A 102 16.54 5.11 -4.68
N PHE A 103 16.39 3.80 -4.50
CA PHE A 103 15.76 2.96 -5.51
C PHE A 103 14.23 3.05 -5.49
N MET A 104 13.59 3.31 -4.34
CA MET A 104 12.14 3.57 -4.31
C MET A 104 11.80 4.89 -5.01
N LEU A 105 12.58 5.95 -4.78
CA LEU A 105 12.40 7.22 -5.48
C LEU A 105 12.71 7.09 -6.97
N GLN A 106 13.77 6.36 -7.32
CA GLN A 106 14.11 6.10 -8.72
C GLN A 106 12.97 5.36 -9.43
N ALA A 107 12.35 4.36 -8.79
CA ALA A 107 11.19 3.66 -9.37
C ALA A 107 10.00 4.59 -9.64
N VAL A 108 9.74 5.54 -8.72
CA VAL A 108 8.68 6.56 -8.92
C VAL A 108 9.01 7.43 -10.12
N LEU A 109 10.20 8.05 -10.17
CA LEU A 109 10.59 8.93 -11.27
C LEU A 109 10.71 8.18 -12.60
N TRP A 110 11.10 6.91 -12.57
CA TRP A 110 11.19 6.08 -13.77
C TRP A 110 9.82 5.86 -14.43
N ASN A 111 8.75 5.75 -13.64
CA ASN A 111 7.39 5.73 -14.17
C ASN A 111 7.04 7.04 -14.88
N ALA A 112 7.48 8.20 -14.36
CA ALA A 112 7.34 9.47 -15.08
C ALA A 112 8.12 9.45 -16.41
N CYS A 113 9.36 8.93 -16.42
CA CYS A 113 10.16 8.81 -17.65
C CYS A 113 9.50 7.89 -18.68
N MET A 114 8.92 6.76 -18.25
CA MET A 114 8.17 5.86 -19.13
C MET A 114 6.94 6.55 -19.75
N ALA A 115 6.17 7.28 -18.93
CA ALA A 115 5.04 8.06 -19.43
C ALA A 115 5.51 9.15 -20.42
N TYR A 116 6.59 9.86 -20.12
CA TYR A 116 7.13 10.87 -21.02
C TYR A 116 7.63 10.28 -22.35
N ASN A 117 8.27 9.11 -22.31
CA ASN A 117 8.69 8.37 -23.50
C ASN A 117 7.48 8.01 -24.36
N LEU A 118 6.40 7.50 -23.76
CA LEU A 118 5.13 7.25 -24.43
C LEU A 118 4.53 8.51 -25.08
N LEU A 119 4.58 9.66 -24.39
CA LEU A 119 4.13 10.94 -24.95
C LEU A 119 4.94 11.33 -26.19
N ARG A 120 6.27 11.22 -26.13
CA ARG A 120 7.19 11.54 -27.22
C ARG A 120 6.98 10.62 -28.42
N TRP A 121 6.79 9.34 -28.17
CA TRP A 121 6.51 8.36 -29.20
C TRP A 121 5.15 8.60 -29.88
N VAL A 122 4.06 8.68 -29.10
CA VAL A 122 2.71 8.76 -29.70
C VAL A 122 2.41 10.16 -30.24
N VAL A 123 2.69 11.21 -29.47
CA VAL A 123 2.27 12.58 -29.81
C VAL A 123 3.30 13.28 -30.68
N TYR A 124 4.56 13.29 -30.26
CA TYR A 124 5.63 14.00 -30.97
C TYR A 124 6.24 13.19 -32.13
N ARG A 125 5.97 11.88 -32.19
CA ARG A 125 6.42 10.98 -33.27
C ARG A 125 7.93 10.96 -33.45
N ASP A 126 8.67 10.97 -32.35
CA ASP A 126 10.11 10.80 -32.38
C ASP A 126 10.50 9.42 -32.98
N SER A 127 11.63 9.36 -33.69
CA SER A 127 12.20 8.10 -34.19
C SER A 127 12.86 7.29 -33.08
N GLU A 128 12.82 5.95 -33.17
CA GLU A 128 13.40 5.04 -32.17
C GLU A 128 14.85 5.39 -31.80
N GLU A 129 15.67 5.80 -32.76
CA GLU A 129 17.05 6.26 -32.53
C GLU A 129 17.15 7.45 -31.56
N LYS A 130 16.25 8.44 -31.71
CA LYS A 130 16.18 9.59 -30.82
C LYS A 130 15.67 9.20 -29.42
N LEU A 131 14.71 8.28 -29.35
CA LEU A 131 14.23 7.76 -28.07
C LEU A 131 15.33 6.96 -27.36
N GLN A 132 16.13 6.19 -28.09
CA GLN A 132 17.23 5.40 -27.55
C GLN A 132 18.39 6.28 -27.06
N SER A 133 18.77 7.31 -27.81
CA SER A 133 19.80 8.26 -27.37
C SER A 133 19.39 8.96 -26.06
N ARG A 134 18.11 9.34 -25.93
CA ARG A 134 17.59 10.00 -24.72
C ARG A 134 17.42 9.07 -23.53
N PHE A 135 17.33 7.76 -23.74
CA PHE A 135 17.23 6.79 -22.65
C PHE A 135 18.35 6.98 -21.63
N TRP A 136 19.60 7.14 -22.09
CA TRP A 136 20.75 7.31 -21.21
C TRP A 136 20.67 8.60 -20.41
N VAL A 137 20.14 9.67 -21.00
CA VAL A 137 19.90 10.93 -20.28
C VAL A 137 18.88 10.74 -19.17
N TYR A 138 17.79 9.99 -19.43
CA TYR A 138 16.80 9.68 -18.39
C TYR A 138 17.39 8.79 -17.30
N PHE A 139 18.14 7.76 -17.66
CA PHE A 139 18.81 6.84 -16.74
C PHE A 139 19.79 7.57 -15.82
N PHE A 140 20.76 8.27 -16.38
CA PHE A 140 21.75 8.98 -15.56
C PHE A 140 21.12 10.16 -14.81
N GLY A 141 20.23 10.92 -15.43
CA GLY A 141 19.56 12.05 -14.78
C GLY A 141 18.75 11.63 -13.56
N THR A 142 17.92 10.59 -13.68
CA THR A 142 17.15 10.08 -12.53
C THR A 142 18.04 9.39 -11.48
N SER A 143 19.03 8.59 -11.90
CA SER A 143 19.93 7.89 -10.97
C SER A 143 20.76 8.88 -10.15
N VAL A 144 21.39 9.86 -10.81
CA VAL A 144 22.20 10.89 -10.13
C VAL A 144 21.34 11.71 -9.19
N PHE A 145 20.15 12.13 -9.63
CA PHE A 145 19.22 12.85 -8.77
C PHE A 145 18.84 12.03 -7.53
N CYS A 146 18.49 10.75 -7.68
CA CYS A 146 18.08 9.91 -6.54
C CYS A 146 19.23 9.65 -5.58
N VAL A 147 20.45 9.44 -6.09
CA VAL A 147 21.66 9.27 -5.27
C VAL A 147 21.96 10.55 -4.47
N VAL A 148 21.97 11.71 -5.13
CA VAL A 148 22.19 13.01 -4.46
C VAL A 148 21.09 13.29 -3.45
N TRP A 149 19.83 13.02 -3.80
CA TRP A 149 18.70 13.18 -2.90
C TRP A 149 18.79 12.26 -1.69
N GLY A 150 19.16 10.99 -1.88
CA GLY A 150 19.39 10.03 -0.79
C GLY A 150 20.51 10.48 0.15
N PHE A 151 21.59 11.06 -0.38
CA PHE A 151 22.66 11.63 0.45
C PHE A 151 22.17 12.77 1.33
N THR A 152 21.23 13.59 0.89
CA THR A 152 20.65 14.62 1.77
C THR A 152 19.90 14.04 2.97
N GLY A 153 19.45 12.78 2.91
CA GLY A 153 18.89 12.04 4.05
C GLY A 153 19.96 11.38 4.93
N ALA A 154 21.04 10.90 4.31
CA ALA A 154 22.17 10.26 5.00
C ALA A 154 23.03 11.24 5.79
N LEU A 155 23.19 12.46 5.28
CA LEU A 155 24.04 13.47 5.88
C LEU A 155 23.32 14.16 7.05
N PRO A 156 24.03 14.53 8.12
CA PRO A 156 23.49 15.25 9.28
C PRO A 156 23.26 16.74 8.97
N VAL A 157 22.76 17.08 7.78
CA VAL A 157 22.41 18.45 7.39
C VAL A 157 21.14 18.91 8.10
N TRP A 158 20.30 17.97 8.54
CA TRP A 158 19.07 18.20 9.29
C TRP A 158 19.35 18.17 10.80
N SER A 159 20.30 18.98 11.27
CA SER A 159 20.50 19.17 12.71
C SER A 159 19.39 20.08 13.24
N TYR A 160 18.46 19.50 14.01
CA TYR A 160 17.46 20.29 14.73
C TYR A 160 18.14 21.04 15.89
N GLN A 161 17.83 22.33 16.04
CA GLN A 161 18.48 23.27 16.98
C GLN A 161 18.47 22.84 18.46
N ASN A 162 17.74 21.78 18.85
CA ASN A 162 17.60 21.35 20.24
C ASN A 162 18.03 19.90 20.52
N ASN A 163 18.61 19.16 19.55
CA ASN A 163 19.04 17.78 19.82
C ASN A 163 20.34 17.41 19.06
N PRO A 164 21.52 17.55 19.67
CA PRO A 164 22.83 17.32 19.03
C PRO A 164 23.15 15.85 18.72
N GLN A 165 22.20 14.93 18.90
CA GLN A 165 22.37 13.47 18.76
C GLN A 165 21.84 12.90 17.43
N VAL A 166 21.27 13.71 16.53
CA VAL A 166 20.66 13.20 15.29
C VAL A 166 21.70 13.12 14.16
N SER A 167 22.43 12.01 14.10
CA SER A 167 23.52 11.78 13.12
C SER A 167 23.05 11.42 11.70
N SER A 168 21.77 11.05 11.49
CA SER A 168 21.17 10.68 10.19
C SER A 168 19.64 10.66 10.29
N LEU A 169 18.91 10.98 9.20
CA LEU A 169 17.43 10.82 9.14
C LEU A 169 16.99 9.36 9.01
N PHE A 170 17.94 8.49 8.66
CA PHE A 170 17.69 7.07 8.48
C PHE A 170 17.73 6.31 9.79
N GLY A 171 16.86 5.31 9.89
CA GLY A 171 16.75 4.44 11.05
C GLY A 171 15.65 3.41 10.89
N PHE A 172 15.33 2.73 11.98
CA PHE A 172 14.30 1.71 11.97
C PHE A 172 12.90 2.32 11.75
N SER A 173 12.20 1.87 10.70
CA SER A 173 10.87 2.36 10.30
C SER A 173 9.83 1.23 10.40
N ARG A 174 9.75 0.63 11.59
CA ARG A 174 8.87 -0.51 12.01
C ARG A 174 9.17 -1.89 11.43
N PHE A 175 9.26 -2.04 10.11
CA PHE A 175 9.45 -3.35 9.47
C PHE A 175 10.84 -3.48 8.86
N TYR A 176 11.37 -2.38 8.34
CA TYR A 176 12.68 -2.30 7.72
C TYR A 176 13.30 -0.95 8.04
N CYS A 177 14.59 -0.82 7.80
CA CYS A 177 15.27 0.45 7.97
C CYS A 177 14.96 1.38 6.78
N TRP A 178 14.48 2.58 7.07
CA TRP A 178 14.22 3.66 6.11
C TRP A 178 14.25 5.00 6.85
N MET A 179 13.27 5.87 6.68
CA MET A 179 13.16 7.13 7.42
C MET A 179 12.64 6.86 8.84
N LYS A 180 13.38 7.33 9.85
CA LYS A 180 13.04 7.17 11.27
C LYS A 180 11.74 7.91 11.63
N PHE A 181 11.57 9.11 11.07
CA PHE A 181 10.45 10.00 11.36
C PHE A 181 9.45 10.01 10.20
N PRO A 182 8.16 9.69 10.43
CA PRO A 182 7.16 9.62 9.38
C PRO A 182 6.85 10.98 8.73
N ASP A 183 6.97 12.08 9.47
CA ASP A 183 6.72 13.43 8.93
C ASP A 183 7.65 13.77 7.76
N TYR A 184 8.92 13.40 7.85
CA TYR A 184 9.88 13.66 6.79
C TYR A 184 9.58 12.86 5.51
N ILE A 185 8.88 11.73 5.62
CA ILE A 185 8.41 10.96 4.45
C ILE A 185 7.39 11.79 3.66
N LEU A 186 6.51 12.51 4.37
CA LEU A 186 5.46 13.35 3.75
C LEU A 186 6.02 14.50 2.93
N TYR A 187 7.20 15.03 3.29
CA TYR A 187 7.84 16.11 2.54
C TYR A 187 8.91 15.64 1.55
N ARG A 188 9.57 14.50 1.80
CA ARG A 188 10.68 14.02 0.96
C ARG A 188 10.31 13.00 -0.10
N PHE A 189 9.24 12.22 0.09
CA PHE A 189 8.86 11.14 -0.81
C PHE A 189 7.48 11.34 -1.43
N VAL A 190 6.48 11.69 -0.62
CA VAL A 190 5.08 11.85 -1.08
C VAL A 190 4.93 12.91 -2.19
N PRO A 191 5.62 14.07 -2.19
CA PRO A 191 5.43 15.06 -3.24
C PRO A 191 5.89 14.52 -4.60
N PHE A 192 6.96 13.72 -4.67
CA PHE A 192 7.41 13.10 -5.91
C PHE A 192 6.39 12.08 -6.44
N VAL A 193 5.74 11.32 -5.55
CA VAL A 193 4.68 10.37 -5.92
C VAL A 193 3.48 11.12 -6.50
N VAL A 194 3.02 12.19 -5.83
CA VAL A 194 1.89 13.00 -6.27
C VAL A 194 2.19 13.71 -7.59
N LEU A 195 3.34 14.37 -7.71
CA LEU A 195 3.76 15.04 -8.95
C LEU A 195 3.88 14.06 -10.11
N THR A 196 4.45 12.88 -9.88
CA THR A 196 4.54 11.82 -10.89
C THR A 196 3.16 11.35 -11.31
N LEU A 197 2.25 11.10 -10.36
CA LEU A 197 0.88 10.70 -10.66
C LEU A 197 0.15 11.75 -11.52
N LEU A 198 0.20 13.02 -11.12
CA LEU A 198 -0.41 14.12 -11.87
C LEU A 198 0.15 14.21 -13.29
N PHE A 199 1.48 14.11 -13.43
CA PHE A 199 2.15 14.12 -14.72
C PHE A 199 1.71 12.95 -15.61
N MET A 200 1.68 11.73 -15.07
CA MET A 200 1.24 10.54 -15.81
C MET A 200 -0.21 10.66 -16.26
N VAL A 201 -1.11 11.14 -15.39
CA VAL A 201 -2.52 11.37 -15.74
C VAL A 201 -2.63 12.37 -16.89
N ALA A 202 -1.91 13.49 -16.82
CA ALA A 202 -1.91 14.50 -17.88
C ALA A 202 -1.39 13.93 -19.22
N VAL A 203 -0.31 13.15 -19.16
CA VAL A 203 0.25 12.45 -20.33
C VAL A 203 -0.76 11.49 -20.93
N VAL A 204 -1.37 10.63 -20.12
CA VAL A 204 -2.32 9.62 -20.60
C VAL A 204 -3.55 10.28 -21.21
N ILE A 205 -4.06 11.37 -20.62
CA ILE A 205 -5.16 12.16 -21.19
C ILE A 205 -4.76 12.70 -22.57
N LYS A 206 -3.56 13.30 -22.69
CA LYS A 206 -3.07 13.86 -23.96
C LYS A 206 -2.89 12.78 -25.02
N VAL A 207 -2.27 11.65 -24.68
CA VAL A 207 -2.10 10.48 -25.55
C VAL A 207 -3.46 9.95 -26.01
N ARG A 208 -4.41 9.76 -25.09
CA ARG A 208 -5.76 9.30 -25.41
C ARG A 208 -6.48 10.22 -26.39
N LYS A 209 -6.44 11.54 -26.16
CA LYS A 209 -7.03 12.53 -27.07
C LYS A 209 -6.45 12.41 -28.47
N VAL A 210 -5.12 12.32 -28.59
CA VAL A 210 -4.44 12.19 -29.89
C VAL A 210 -4.79 10.87 -30.59
N VAL A 211 -4.79 9.75 -29.87
CA VAL A 211 -5.16 8.44 -30.42
C VAL A 211 -6.62 8.43 -30.89
N ALA A 212 -7.55 8.98 -30.10
CA ALA A 212 -8.96 9.05 -30.46
C ALA A 212 -9.19 9.92 -31.71
N VAL A 213 -8.53 11.07 -31.82
CA VAL A 213 -8.60 11.93 -33.02
C VAL A 213 -8.06 11.20 -34.25
N ARG A 214 -6.96 10.46 -34.11
CA ARG A 214 -6.37 9.68 -35.21
C ARG A 214 -7.27 8.54 -35.67
N ALA A 215 -7.86 7.79 -34.73
CA ALA A 215 -8.80 6.73 -35.04
C ALA A 215 -10.00 7.28 -35.84
N ARG A 216 -10.55 8.44 -35.45
CA ARG A 216 -11.65 9.11 -36.17
C ARG A 216 -11.25 9.54 -37.59
N ARG A 217 -10.01 10.04 -37.80
CA ARG A 217 -9.51 10.41 -39.13
C ARG A 217 -9.32 9.19 -40.04
N CYS A 218 -8.71 8.12 -39.54
CA CYS A 218 -8.56 6.87 -40.29
C CYS A 218 -9.91 6.31 -40.75
N VAL A 219 -10.92 6.31 -39.86
CA VAL A 219 -12.28 5.87 -40.23
C VAL A 219 -12.86 6.77 -41.33
N LYS A 220 -12.69 8.09 -41.24
CA LYS A 220 -13.15 9.04 -42.27
C LYS A 220 -12.45 8.83 -43.61
N ASP A 221 -11.13 8.61 -43.62
CA ASP A 221 -10.35 8.40 -44.85
C ASP A 221 -10.64 7.04 -45.49
N SER A 222 -10.87 6.00 -44.70
CA SER A 222 -11.31 4.68 -45.18
C SER A 222 -12.73 4.74 -45.73
N LEU A 223 -13.64 5.46 -45.08
CA LEU A 223 -14.99 5.71 -45.57
C LEU A 223 -14.96 6.50 -46.87
N HIS A 224 -14.12 7.54 -46.98
CA HIS A 224 -13.99 8.32 -48.21
C HIS A 224 -13.45 7.48 -49.36
N ARG A 225 -12.45 6.61 -49.11
CA ARG A 225 -11.94 5.66 -50.13
C ARG A 225 -12.98 4.63 -50.55
N LEU A 226 -13.74 4.09 -49.59
CA LEU A 226 -14.84 3.18 -49.90
C LEU A 226 -15.91 3.88 -50.73
N VAL A 227 -16.37 5.07 -50.34
CA VAL A 227 -17.35 5.87 -51.09
C VAL A 227 -16.84 6.20 -52.49
N TYR A 228 -15.56 6.59 -52.65
CA TYR A 228 -14.99 6.86 -53.98
C TYR A 228 -14.87 5.60 -54.85
N SER A 229 -14.59 4.45 -54.24
CA SER A 229 -14.62 3.15 -54.92
C SER A 229 -16.04 2.67 -55.24
N TYR A 230 -17.03 3.06 -54.44
CA TYR A 230 -18.43 2.63 -54.53
C TYR A 230 -19.27 3.51 -55.48
N ILE A 231 -18.92 4.80 -55.63
CA ILE A 231 -19.60 5.73 -56.58
C ILE A 231 -19.36 5.31 -58.05
N ASN A 232 -18.27 4.61 -58.36
CA ASN A 232 -18.03 4.02 -59.68
C ASN A 232 -18.79 2.70 -59.92
N SER A 233 -19.61 2.23 -58.98
CA SER A 233 -20.31 0.96 -59.09
C SER A 233 -21.71 1.06 -58.50
N ILE A 234 -22.59 1.75 -59.25
CA ILE A 234 -24.04 1.55 -59.32
C ILE A 234 -24.84 1.69 -58.02
N SER A 235 -25.74 2.67 -58.04
CA SER A 235 -27.08 2.68 -57.43
C SER A 235 -27.51 1.37 -56.75
N CYS A 236 -27.37 1.28 -55.43
CA CYS A 236 -28.36 0.72 -54.51
C CYS A 236 -27.71 0.45 -53.14
N ILE A 237 -28.47 0.79 -52.11
CA ILE A 237 -28.46 0.23 -50.73
C ILE A 237 -28.23 1.31 -49.66
N ARG A 238 -29.37 1.62 -49.03
CA ARG A 238 -29.61 2.29 -47.75
C ARG A 238 -28.39 2.41 -46.84
N LEU A 239 -28.01 3.66 -46.58
CA LEU A 239 -27.13 4.04 -45.48
C LEU A 239 -27.94 3.99 -44.16
N SER A 240 -27.90 2.87 -43.44
CA SER A 240 -28.24 2.87 -42.02
C SER A 240 -27.08 3.50 -41.26
N MET A 241 -27.26 4.75 -40.86
CA MET A 241 -26.33 5.54 -40.08
C MET A 241 -26.41 5.08 -38.60
N THR A 242 -25.54 4.15 -38.19
CA THR A 242 -25.33 3.84 -36.77
C THR A 242 -24.00 4.44 -36.30
N PRO A 243 -24.00 5.35 -35.31
CA PRO A 243 -22.77 5.96 -34.81
C PRO A 243 -22.22 5.14 -33.63
N SER A 244 -21.44 4.09 -33.88
CA SER A 244 -20.51 3.53 -32.87
C SER A 244 -19.76 2.33 -33.44
N VAL A 245 -18.71 2.58 -34.23
CA VAL A 245 -17.62 1.61 -34.36
C VAL A 245 -16.41 2.25 -33.70
N ALA A 246 -16.35 2.15 -32.37
CA ALA A 246 -15.10 2.36 -31.67
C ALA A 246 -14.13 1.27 -32.15
N ASP A 247 -13.06 1.68 -32.84
CA ASP A 247 -12.02 0.76 -33.30
C ASP A 247 -11.60 -0.15 -32.12
N PRO A 248 -11.74 -1.49 -32.22
CA PRO A 248 -11.42 -2.41 -31.14
C PRO A 248 -9.96 -2.28 -30.69
N VAL A 249 -9.06 -1.87 -31.59
CA VAL A 249 -7.65 -1.61 -31.29
C VAL A 249 -7.51 -0.34 -30.44
N ALA A 250 -8.19 0.75 -30.79
CA ALA A 250 -8.18 1.98 -30.02
C ALA A 250 -8.74 1.79 -28.61
N THR A 251 -9.81 1.00 -28.47
CA THR A 251 -10.42 0.65 -27.17
C THR A 251 -9.47 -0.17 -26.30
N LYS A 252 -8.78 -1.17 -26.90
CA LYS A 252 -7.74 -1.95 -26.20
C LYS A 252 -6.61 -1.06 -25.69
N ILE A 253 -6.11 -0.14 -26.53
CA ILE A 253 -5.07 0.83 -26.14
C ILE A 253 -5.55 1.71 -24.98
N GLN A 254 -6.77 2.23 -25.05
CA GLN A 254 -7.32 3.07 -23.98
C GLN A 254 -7.42 2.34 -22.64
N ARG A 255 -7.82 1.06 -22.66
CA ARG A 255 -7.93 0.21 -21.48
C ARG A 255 -6.55 -0.12 -20.89
N THR A 256 -5.56 -0.45 -21.72
CA THR A 256 -4.17 -0.67 -21.26
C THR A 256 -3.58 0.58 -20.62
N LEU A 257 -3.81 1.76 -21.20
CA LEU A 257 -3.38 3.03 -20.60
C LEU A 257 -4.06 3.31 -19.25
N LEU A 258 -5.31 2.85 -19.08
CA LEU A 258 -6.00 2.97 -17.78
C LEU A 258 -5.32 2.09 -16.74
N TYR A 259 -5.04 0.83 -17.09
CA TYR A 259 -4.39 -0.11 -16.19
C TYR A 259 -3.00 0.33 -15.78
N TYR A 260 -2.27 1.03 -16.65
CA TYR A 260 -0.99 1.63 -16.28
C TYR A 260 -1.12 2.65 -15.13
N VAL A 261 -2.09 3.57 -15.22
CA VAL A 261 -2.32 4.59 -14.18
C VAL A 261 -2.88 3.95 -12.90
N VAL A 262 -3.85 3.04 -13.03
CA VAL A 262 -4.45 2.33 -11.89
C VAL A 262 -3.39 1.47 -11.18
N GLY A 263 -2.51 0.82 -11.92
CA GLY A 263 -1.41 0.04 -11.36
C GLY A 263 -0.49 0.89 -10.47
N PHE A 264 -0.11 2.08 -10.93
CA PHE A 264 0.66 3.01 -10.11
C PHE A 264 -0.12 3.47 -8.86
N LEU A 265 -1.40 3.80 -9.02
CA LEU A 265 -2.24 4.20 -7.89
C LEU A 265 -2.31 3.09 -6.83
N CYS A 266 -2.59 1.86 -7.22
CA CYS A 266 -2.63 0.72 -6.29
C CYS A 266 -1.28 0.48 -5.59
N LEU A 267 -0.16 0.64 -6.30
CA LEU A 267 1.18 0.42 -5.75
C LEU A 267 1.60 1.47 -4.72
N TYR A 268 1.25 2.75 -4.94
CA TYR A 268 1.76 3.85 -4.11
C TYR A 268 0.72 4.44 -3.15
N THR A 269 -0.58 4.36 -3.43
CA THR A 269 -1.63 4.94 -2.58
C THR A 269 -1.77 4.25 -1.23
N LEU A 270 -1.73 2.91 -1.18
CA LEU A 270 -1.84 2.17 0.08
C LEU A 270 -0.67 2.48 1.04
N PRO A 271 0.61 2.44 0.60
CA PRO A 271 1.73 2.89 1.43
C PRO A 271 1.64 4.35 1.87
N THR A 272 1.24 5.26 0.97
CA THR A 272 1.12 6.69 1.30
C THR A 272 0.01 6.96 2.30
N ALA A 273 -1.17 6.35 2.12
CA ALA A 273 -2.30 6.49 3.04
C ALA A 273 -1.97 5.97 4.44
N TYR A 274 -1.28 4.82 4.52
CA TYR A 274 -0.82 4.27 5.78
C TYR A 274 0.12 5.24 6.53
N ARG A 275 1.11 5.83 5.84
CA ARG A 275 2.04 6.77 6.46
C ARG A 275 1.39 8.08 6.88
N PHE A 276 0.39 8.54 6.12
CA PHE A 276 -0.39 9.71 6.50
C PHE A 276 -1.20 9.46 7.77
N LEU A 277 -1.86 8.30 7.87
CA LEU A 277 -2.58 7.90 9.08
C LEU A 277 -1.64 7.78 10.29
N GLU A 278 -0.45 7.22 10.08
CA GLU A 278 0.57 7.10 11.13
C GLU A 278 1.01 8.48 11.66
N ALA A 279 1.39 9.41 10.78
CA ALA A 279 1.76 10.78 11.17
C ALA A 279 0.60 11.54 11.85
N ALA A 280 -0.64 11.32 11.41
CA ALA A 280 -1.83 11.94 12.01
C ALA A 280 -2.15 11.39 13.41
N MET A 281 -1.77 10.14 13.70
CA MET A 281 -1.92 9.55 15.04
C MET A 281 -0.85 10.06 16.00
N GLU A 282 0.41 10.17 15.55
CA GLU A 282 1.53 10.63 16.40
C GLU A 282 1.34 12.07 16.91
N ASN A 283 0.80 12.95 16.06
CA ASN A 283 0.44 14.32 16.45
C ASN A 283 -0.66 14.41 17.54
N LYS A 284 -1.54 13.40 17.66
CA LYS A 284 -2.58 13.37 18.71
C LYS A 284 -2.00 13.00 20.09
N ASP A 285 -0.97 12.16 20.10
CA ASP A 285 -0.29 11.75 21.33
C ASP A 285 0.61 12.89 21.87
N GLU A 286 1.20 13.72 20.99
CA GLU A 286 1.93 14.93 21.39
C GLU A 286 1.00 16.07 21.83
N ALA A 287 -0.16 16.23 21.19
CA ALA A 287 -1.15 17.21 21.62
C ALA A 287 -1.77 16.90 23.00
N THR A 288 -1.82 15.63 23.38
CA THR A 288 -2.28 15.22 24.71
C THR A 288 -1.18 15.32 25.78
N SER A 289 0.10 15.25 25.43
CA SER A 289 1.22 15.40 26.37
C SER A 289 1.60 16.86 26.65
N ASN A 290 1.43 17.76 25.67
CA ASN A 290 1.75 19.19 25.81
C ASN A 290 0.61 20.04 26.41
N GLY A 291 -0.47 19.41 26.86
CA GLY A 291 -1.68 20.08 27.37
C GLY A 291 -1.63 20.56 28.82
N TRP A 292 -0.67 20.16 29.65
CA TRP A 292 -0.62 20.56 31.07
C TRP A 292 0.74 21.06 31.51
N SER A 293 0.98 22.35 31.32
CA SER A 293 1.82 23.17 32.22
C SER A 293 1.64 24.65 31.91
N ARG A 294 0.55 25.24 32.41
CA ARG A 294 0.48 26.68 32.70
C ARG A 294 -0.59 26.94 33.76
N GLY A 295 -0.14 27.49 34.89
CA GLY A 295 -0.88 27.54 36.16
C GLY A 295 -2.10 28.44 36.19
N GLY A 296 -2.87 28.29 37.27
CA GLY A 296 -3.99 29.14 37.62
C GLY A 296 -4.77 28.58 38.79
N SER A 297 -4.40 28.96 40.00
CA SER A 297 -5.24 28.86 41.20
C SER A 297 -6.54 29.64 40.97
N GLY A 298 -7.70 29.05 41.26
CA GLY A 298 -8.98 29.72 41.07
C GLY A 298 -10.18 28.83 41.40
N ASN A 299 -10.64 28.94 42.63
CA ASN A 299 -11.82 28.31 43.20
C ASN A 299 -13.10 28.76 42.46
N GLY A 300 -13.99 27.84 42.09
CA GLY A 300 -15.23 28.20 41.38
C GLY A 300 -16.19 27.03 41.25
N SER A 301 -17.05 26.88 42.24
CA SER A 301 -18.19 25.97 42.29
C SER A 301 -19.29 26.38 41.31
N SER A 302 -19.70 25.47 40.44
CA SER A 302 -21.02 25.51 39.79
C SER A 302 -21.56 24.10 39.60
N LYS A 303 -22.61 23.78 40.36
CA LYS A 303 -23.42 22.56 40.23
C LYS A 303 -24.49 22.73 39.15
N SER A 304 -24.85 21.58 38.57
CA SER A 304 -26.16 21.18 38.00
C SER A 304 -26.31 21.32 36.47
N PRO A 305 -27.21 20.55 35.81
CA PRO A 305 -27.41 19.09 35.85
C PRO A 305 -27.59 18.47 34.43
N ASN A 306 -27.65 17.13 34.37
CA ASN A 306 -28.32 16.32 33.34
C ASN A 306 -28.01 16.52 31.84
N SER A 307 -27.25 15.57 31.27
CA SER A 307 -27.76 14.69 30.20
C SER A 307 -26.75 13.57 29.95
N GLY A 308 -26.82 12.51 30.77
CA GLY A 308 -26.04 11.30 30.55
C GLY A 308 -26.69 10.47 29.45
N TRP A 309 -26.25 10.63 28.20
CA TRP A 309 -26.39 9.64 27.13
C TRP A 309 -25.27 9.89 26.12
N THR A 310 -24.15 9.18 26.29
CA THR A 310 -23.20 8.95 25.19
C THR A 310 -23.37 7.51 24.75
N PRO A 311 -23.98 7.24 23.57
CA PRO A 311 -24.09 5.89 23.03
C PRO A 311 -22.74 5.55 22.39
N SER A 312 -21.74 5.24 23.22
CA SER A 312 -20.41 4.87 22.73
C SER A 312 -20.20 3.37 22.95
N GLY A 313 -20.85 2.55 22.11
CA GLY A 313 -20.53 1.12 22.04
C GLY A 313 -19.05 0.95 21.68
N ARG A 314 -18.32 0.15 22.46
CA ARG A 314 -16.89 -0.10 22.25
C ARG A 314 -16.73 -1.28 21.29
N ILE A 315 -16.21 -1.02 20.10
CA ILE A 315 -15.98 -2.04 19.07
C ILE A 315 -14.50 -2.43 19.06
N PHE A 316 -14.21 -3.72 19.16
CA PHE A 316 -12.89 -4.27 18.88
C PHE A 316 -12.88 -4.86 17.47
N ALA A 317 -11.93 -4.45 16.63
CA ALA A 317 -11.76 -4.99 15.28
C ALA A 317 -10.31 -5.39 15.04
N SER A 318 -10.07 -6.63 14.60
CA SER A 318 -8.72 -7.14 14.29
C SER A 318 -8.76 -8.25 13.25
N THR A 319 -7.62 -8.50 12.59
CA THR A 319 -7.46 -9.60 11.63
C THR A 319 -6.20 -10.39 11.96
N PHE A 320 -6.30 -11.71 12.04
CA PHE A 320 -5.19 -12.63 12.32
C PHE A 320 -4.84 -13.46 11.09
N ASN A 321 -3.57 -13.49 10.70
CA ASN A 321 -3.10 -14.47 9.72
C ASN A 321 -2.68 -15.74 10.47
N MET A 322 -3.32 -16.85 10.13
CA MET A 322 -3.12 -18.15 10.77
C MET A 322 -1.97 -18.95 10.15
N ALA A 323 -1.47 -18.54 8.98
CA ALA A 323 -0.35 -19.15 8.26
C ALA A 323 -0.45 -20.69 8.16
N GLU A 324 -1.66 -21.20 7.89
CA GLU A 324 -1.97 -22.64 7.86
C GLU A 324 -1.72 -23.39 9.18
N GLY A 325 -1.47 -22.66 10.28
CA GLY A 325 -1.19 -23.20 11.59
C GLY A 325 -2.42 -23.73 12.32
N ALA A 326 -2.16 -24.49 13.39
CA ALA A 326 -3.20 -24.99 14.27
C ALA A 326 -3.94 -23.85 15.01
N VAL A 327 -5.17 -24.13 15.43
CA VAL A 327 -5.95 -23.21 16.28
C VAL A 327 -5.17 -22.95 17.59
N PRO A 328 -4.93 -21.68 17.95
CA PRO A 328 -4.15 -21.34 19.13
C PRO A 328 -4.86 -21.79 20.41
N PRO A 329 -4.10 -22.18 21.45
CA PRO A 329 -4.65 -22.52 22.74
C PRO A 329 -5.28 -21.29 23.43
N PRO A 330 -6.26 -21.49 24.35
CA PRO A 330 -7.00 -20.40 25.00
C PRO A 330 -6.13 -19.33 25.68
N GLU A 331 -4.98 -19.73 26.24
CA GLU A 331 -4.02 -18.83 26.89
C GLU A 331 -3.38 -17.83 25.92
N GLN A 332 -3.25 -18.21 24.64
CA GLN A 332 -2.68 -17.36 23.60
C GLN A 332 -3.73 -16.38 23.05
N LEU A 333 -5.02 -16.76 23.06
CA LEU A 333 -6.13 -15.89 22.62
C LEU A 333 -6.35 -14.68 23.54
N GLU A 334 -6.00 -14.77 24.83
CA GLU A 334 -5.97 -13.61 25.73
C GLU A 334 -5.05 -12.49 25.25
N GLN A 335 -3.98 -12.86 24.55
CA GLN A 335 -3.01 -11.90 24.00
C GLN A 335 -3.52 -11.26 22.71
N TRP A 336 -4.47 -11.92 22.03
CA TRP A 336 -4.97 -11.52 20.72
C TRP A 336 -6.24 -10.69 20.83
N ILE A 337 -7.14 -11.04 21.76
CA ILE A 337 -8.48 -10.48 21.88
C ILE A 337 -8.68 -9.93 23.30
N PRO A 338 -8.70 -8.59 23.49
CA PRO A 338 -8.84 -7.96 24.79
C PRO A 338 -10.28 -7.92 25.29
N LYS A 339 -10.46 -7.93 26.62
CA LYS A 339 -11.78 -7.81 27.27
C LYS A 339 -12.37 -6.40 27.19
N GLY A 340 -13.66 -6.26 27.49
CA GLY A 340 -14.32 -4.98 27.76
C GLY A 340 -14.84 -4.21 26.54
N HIS A 341 -15.10 -4.91 25.43
CA HIS A 341 -15.77 -4.37 24.25
C HIS A 341 -17.16 -5.01 24.10
N ASP A 342 -18.09 -4.29 23.48
CA ASP A 342 -19.48 -4.72 23.31
C ASP A 342 -19.67 -5.51 22.01
N ILE A 343 -18.88 -5.17 20.98
CA ILE A 343 -18.87 -5.84 19.67
C ILE A 343 -17.43 -6.22 19.32
N TYR A 344 -17.24 -7.45 18.85
CA TYR A 344 -15.96 -7.98 18.38
C TYR A 344 -16.05 -8.36 16.90
N VAL A 345 -15.26 -7.70 16.06
CA VAL A 345 -15.14 -7.99 14.62
C VAL A 345 -13.78 -8.63 14.38
N ILE A 346 -13.76 -9.93 14.12
CA ILE A 346 -12.52 -10.70 14.01
C ILE A 346 -12.39 -11.31 12.62
N GLY A 347 -11.38 -10.86 11.88
CA GLY A 347 -10.92 -11.46 10.64
C GLY A 347 -9.90 -12.57 10.87
N VAL A 348 -9.95 -13.62 10.07
CA VAL A 348 -8.88 -14.63 9.96
C VAL A 348 -8.49 -14.82 8.51
N GLN A 349 -7.20 -15.03 8.27
CA GLN A 349 -6.62 -15.35 6.96
C GLN A 349 -5.84 -16.65 7.06
N GLU A 350 -5.77 -17.40 5.96
CA GLU A 350 -5.02 -18.66 5.85
C GLU A 350 -5.41 -19.69 6.94
N CYS A 351 -6.69 -19.69 7.35
CA CYS A 351 -7.19 -20.50 8.45
C CYS A 351 -7.69 -21.85 7.94
N ILE A 352 -7.01 -22.94 8.31
CA ILE A 352 -7.39 -24.29 7.86
C ILE A 352 -8.66 -24.78 8.58
N ASP A 353 -8.73 -24.58 9.90
CA ASP A 353 -9.89 -25.01 10.71
C ASP A 353 -10.67 -23.81 11.26
N LEU A 354 -11.43 -23.18 10.35
CA LEU A 354 -12.27 -22.01 10.67
C LEU A 354 -13.35 -22.34 11.71
N ARG A 355 -13.91 -23.56 11.67
CA ARG A 355 -15.01 -23.96 12.55
C ARG A 355 -14.54 -24.04 14.00
N THR A 356 -13.42 -24.72 14.24
CA THR A 356 -12.83 -24.81 15.58
C THR A 356 -12.35 -23.44 16.05
N MET A 357 -11.78 -22.63 15.14
CA MET A 357 -11.34 -21.28 15.48
C MET A 357 -12.49 -20.39 15.99
N ARG A 358 -13.64 -20.38 15.30
CA ARG A 358 -14.83 -19.64 15.71
C ARG A 358 -15.34 -20.08 17.08
N HIS A 359 -15.43 -21.39 17.30
CA HIS A 359 -15.84 -21.95 18.59
C HIS A 359 -14.91 -21.55 19.74
N VAL A 360 -13.60 -21.60 19.51
CA VAL A 360 -12.58 -21.22 20.50
C VAL A 360 -12.62 -19.71 20.78
N MET A 361 -12.81 -18.87 19.76
CA MET A 361 -12.99 -17.42 19.92
C MET A 361 -14.25 -17.09 20.73
N ALA A 362 -15.40 -17.70 20.41
CA ALA A 362 -16.64 -17.49 21.14
C ALA A 362 -16.51 -17.91 22.62
N SER A 363 -15.90 -19.07 22.87
CA SER A 363 -15.64 -19.57 24.23
C SER A 363 -14.71 -18.64 25.01
N HIS A 364 -13.69 -18.10 24.34
CA HIS A 364 -12.79 -17.11 24.92
C HIS A 364 -13.51 -15.82 25.29
N LEU A 365 -14.32 -15.27 24.38
CA LEU A 365 -15.12 -14.06 24.62
C LEU A 365 -16.09 -14.24 25.78
N GLN A 366 -16.75 -15.40 25.87
CA GLN A 366 -17.62 -15.73 26.99
C GLN A 366 -16.85 -15.78 28.30
N ARG A 367 -15.66 -16.38 28.30
CA ARG A 367 -14.82 -16.49 29.49
C ARG A 367 -14.29 -15.15 29.99
N ILE A 368 -13.86 -14.25 29.10
CA ILE A 368 -13.24 -12.97 29.51
C ILE A 368 -14.26 -11.88 29.85
N ASN A 369 -15.46 -11.93 29.27
CA ASN A 369 -16.49 -10.91 29.46
C ASN A 369 -17.69 -11.40 30.29
N GLY A 370 -17.82 -12.70 30.55
CA GLY A 370 -18.92 -13.28 31.32
C GLY A 370 -20.28 -13.19 30.63
N LYS A 371 -20.31 -12.94 29.30
CA LYS A 371 -21.53 -12.76 28.51
C LYS A 371 -21.57 -13.77 27.36
N THR A 372 -22.76 -14.19 26.96
CA THR A 372 -22.94 -14.98 25.74
C THR A 372 -22.89 -14.06 24.51
N TYR A 373 -22.36 -14.57 23.41
CA TYR A 373 -22.23 -13.82 22.15
C TYR A 373 -22.94 -14.54 21.02
N ILE A 374 -23.61 -13.79 20.15
CA ILE A 374 -24.19 -14.25 18.90
C ILE A 374 -23.18 -14.01 17.78
N GLU A 375 -22.93 -15.04 16.98
CA GLU A 375 -21.95 -15.06 15.91
C GLU A 375 -22.60 -14.77 14.55
N TYR A 376 -21.99 -13.85 13.79
CA TYR A 376 -22.33 -13.58 12.39
C TYR A 376 -21.07 -13.68 11.53
N GLY A 377 -20.99 -14.71 10.68
CA GLY A 377 -19.83 -15.00 9.84
C GLY A 377 -20.04 -14.74 8.35
N ARG A 378 -18.98 -14.33 7.65
CA ARG A 378 -18.81 -14.52 6.20
C ARG A 378 -17.43 -15.07 5.90
N GLU A 379 -17.34 -16.01 4.97
CA GLU A 379 -16.10 -16.67 4.61
C GLU A 379 -15.98 -16.91 3.10
N ILE A 380 -14.74 -16.96 2.64
CA ILE A 380 -14.36 -17.38 1.28
C ILE A 380 -13.14 -18.29 1.42
N GLY A 381 -13.20 -19.48 0.81
CA GLY A 381 -12.09 -20.44 0.81
C GLY A 381 -12.55 -21.89 0.85
N ARG A 382 -11.58 -22.81 0.85
CA ARG A 382 -11.76 -24.25 1.04
C ARG A 382 -10.60 -24.82 1.86
N THR A 383 -10.81 -25.99 2.45
CA THR A 383 -9.81 -26.75 3.21
C THR A 383 -8.80 -27.52 2.33
N GLU A 384 -9.05 -27.64 1.03
CA GLU A 384 -8.21 -28.39 0.10
C GLU A 384 -7.01 -27.53 -0.36
N THR A 385 -5.79 -27.90 0.02
CA THR A 385 -4.55 -27.15 -0.26
C THR A 385 -3.93 -27.42 -1.65
N LEU A 386 -4.49 -28.37 -2.40
CA LEU A 386 -3.88 -28.92 -3.64
C LEU A 386 -3.87 -27.99 -4.86
N LEU A 387 -4.45 -26.79 -4.80
CA LEU A 387 -4.57 -25.86 -5.95
C LEU A 387 -4.16 -24.41 -5.62
N GLY A 388 -3.34 -24.19 -4.60
CA GLY A 388 -2.90 -22.84 -4.19
C GLY A 388 -3.92 -22.09 -3.31
N TYR A 389 -4.85 -22.82 -2.69
CA TYR A 389 -5.69 -22.32 -1.61
C TYR A 389 -4.99 -22.57 -0.27
N HIS A 390 -4.82 -21.51 0.52
CA HIS A 390 -4.08 -21.53 1.79
C HIS A 390 -5.02 -21.58 3.02
N GLY A 391 -6.24 -22.10 2.86
CA GLY A 391 -7.30 -22.09 3.88
C GLY A 391 -8.32 -20.97 3.72
N PHE A 392 -9.17 -20.77 4.72
CA PHE A 392 -10.24 -19.77 4.70
C PHE A 392 -9.74 -18.36 5.00
N ILE A 393 -10.35 -17.40 4.31
CA ILE A 393 -10.41 -16.00 4.72
C ILE A 393 -11.82 -15.74 5.23
N ALA A 394 -11.96 -15.36 6.49
CA ALA A 394 -13.26 -15.17 7.10
C ALA A 394 -13.29 -13.91 7.97
N ILE A 395 -14.47 -13.30 8.06
CA ILE A 395 -14.77 -12.26 9.03
C ILE A 395 -15.92 -12.78 9.88
N THR A 396 -15.76 -12.65 11.20
CA THR A 396 -16.76 -13.08 12.17
C THR A 396 -17.04 -11.94 13.14
N VAL A 397 -18.31 -11.57 13.27
CA VAL A 397 -18.78 -10.55 14.20
C VAL A 397 -19.44 -11.25 15.38
N TYR A 398 -18.97 -10.96 16.59
CA TYR A 398 -19.56 -11.43 17.83
C TYR A 398 -20.20 -10.25 18.56
N VAL A 399 -21.48 -10.36 18.87
CA VAL A 399 -22.26 -9.33 19.58
C VAL A 399 -22.86 -9.96 20.83
N ALA A 400 -22.86 -9.25 21.96
CA ALA A 400 -23.47 -9.75 23.18
C ALA A 400 -24.95 -10.09 22.96
N ALA A 401 -25.39 -11.27 23.41
CA ALA A 401 -26.75 -11.75 23.18
C ALA A 401 -27.81 -10.82 23.78
N ASP A 402 -27.52 -10.22 24.94
CA ASP A 402 -28.41 -9.27 25.61
C ASP A 402 -28.72 -8.05 24.72
N ASP A 403 -27.73 -7.55 23.98
CA ASP A 403 -27.89 -6.38 23.09
C ASP A 403 -28.67 -6.72 21.82
N VAL A 404 -28.55 -7.95 21.32
CA VAL A 404 -29.34 -8.43 20.19
C VAL A 404 -30.79 -8.68 20.62
N HIS A 405 -31.02 -9.33 21.76
CA HIS A 405 -32.36 -9.61 22.28
C HIS A 405 -33.11 -8.35 22.72
N ALA A 406 -32.39 -7.34 23.23
CA ALA A 406 -32.95 -6.02 23.53
C ALA A 406 -33.25 -5.18 22.27
N GLY A 407 -32.89 -5.66 21.07
CA GLY A 407 -33.08 -4.93 19.81
C GLY A 407 -32.11 -3.77 19.60
N HIS A 408 -31.04 -3.68 20.39
CA HIS A 408 -30.01 -2.64 20.27
C HIS A 408 -29.04 -2.88 19.11
N PHE A 409 -29.01 -4.11 18.57
CA PHE A 409 -28.20 -4.47 17.41
C PHE A 409 -29.03 -5.27 16.38
N HIS A 410 -28.97 -4.84 15.11
CA HIS A 410 -29.60 -5.54 13.98
C HIS A 410 -28.61 -5.67 12.82
N MET A 411 -28.36 -6.90 12.38
CA MET A 411 -27.48 -7.18 11.24
C MET A 411 -28.32 -7.55 10.02
N HIS A 412 -28.19 -6.77 8.94
CA HIS A 412 -28.90 -7.06 7.70
C HIS A 412 -28.25 -8.25 7.01
N LEU A 413 -28.88 -9.42 7.12
CA LEU A 413 -28.49 -10.61 6.38
C LEU A 413 -29.17 -10.53 5.01
N ASP A 414 -28.50 -9.96 4.02
CA ASP A 414 -28.93 -10.14 2.63
C ASP A 414 -28.84 -11.63 2.29
N ALA A 415 -29.97 -12.17 1.80
CA ALA A 415 -30.16 -13.58 1.49
C ALA A 415 -29.06 -14.11 0.56
N THR A 416 -28.54 -15.27 0.97
CA THR A 416 -27.78 -16.31 0.25
C THR A 416 -27.44 -16.07 -1.22
#